data_AF-A0A097ZQA8-F1
#
_entry.id   AF-A0A097ZQA8-F1
#
_cell.length_a   1.000
_cell.length_b   1.000
_cell.length_c   1.000
_cell.angle_alpha   90.00
_cell.angle_beta   90.00
_cell.angle_gamma   90.00
#
_symmetry.space_group_name_H-M   'P 1'
#
loop_
_entity.id
_entity.type
_entity.pdbx_description
1 polymer ?
#
loop_
_entity_poly.entity_id
_entity_poly.type
_entity_poly.pdbx_seq_one_letter_code
_entity_poly.pdbx_strand_id
1 'polypeptide(L)'
;MTTTSLTATGGTRPRSAPQQPAGPEPAAYQPGGCPAAPQQSAPQQPGPSQAGAHSGPRHSASYQPAPHPADPVTTRRMAADADPAARSGPGDDPTRAADPATGALLELWPAPGHPLLTLEPHISPWHDQLETAVMNWADSYDLLDSPAARDRLARSHLGTLIARSYPAMGLHRAEAVAGWFTWAFVIDDCHDRQPEGTIDHDSSAFRILRLLTPDATLPATTASRLDAILARVWHDLARDRSAAWRMRFTLHMTHFLAAFKYESLNRRHHHTPGLLGYTQLRRASGGITPSLDLLEVASDREIPPLLHESDQFQTMFNRASDVVVWVNDIVSLRKELVAGETTNGVLVLARERGCGLQEAIDAVYQRVGRWVDEFRQAREELRVLSGQWLGLTRGERHAVESYADGMEAWMRGNLDWSFCSDRYQRADGVRLTSDTDLVRGAGPAEPVRPAGPGGDHGHAQSHGHGHAQGGHGHGHGQKHGHGSGRGHGTGQGHGHHHGHDHDHGYDRGWYEPAPRSRVEAS
;
A
#
# COMPACT_ATOMS: atom_id res chain seq x y z
N MET A 1 -40.93 -48.80 -29.52
CA MET A 1 -41.27 -50.24 -29.53
C MET A 1 -40.62 -50.89 -28.31
N THR A 2 -41.49 -51.35 -27.40
CA THR A 2 -41.35 -52.56 -26.54
C THR A 2 -40.09 -52.79 -25.69
N THR A 3 -40.27 -52.56 -24.39
CA THR A 3 -39.99 -53.48 -23.26
C THR A 3 -39.58 -54.92 -23.59
N THR A 4 -38.66 -55.52 -22.81
CA THR A 4 -38.96 -56.53 -21.75
C THR A 4 -37.70 -56.99 -20.99
N SER A 5 -37.90 -57.17 -19.68
CA SER A 5 -37.09 -57.67 -18.57
C SER A 5 -36.32 -58.98 -18.76
N LEU A 6 -35.37 -59.24 -17.84
CA LEU A 6 -35.14 -60.56 -17.23
C LEU A 6 -34.56 -60.45 -15.82
N THR A 7 -34.88 -61.48 -15.03
CA THR A 7 -35.03 -61.59 -13.58
C THR A 7 -33.79 -62.00 -12.79
N ALA A 8 -33.89 -61.87 -11.47
CA ALA A 8 -32.89 -62.10 -10.43
C ALA A 8 -32.60 -63.57 -10.04
N THR A 9 -31.38 -63.79 -9.53
CA THR A 9 -30.93 -64.78 -8.53
C THR A 9 -29.63 -64.20 -7.95
N GLY A 10 -29.32 -64.07 -6.66
CA GLY A 10 -29.54 -64.95 -5.52
C GLY A 10 -28.17 -65.28 -4.89
N GLY A 11 -27.76 -64.53 -3.86
CA GLY A 11 -26.83 -64.97 -2.79
C GLY A 11 -25.31 -64.86 -3.01
N THR A 12 -24.66 -63.92 -2.31
CA THR A 12 -23.60 -64.15 -1.28
C THR A 12 -22.99 -62.81 -0.84
N ARG A 13 -22.99 -62.54 0.48
CA ARG A 13 -22.28 -61.39 1.09
C ARG A 13 -20.78 -61.66 1.11
N PRO A 14 -19.91 -60.74 0.65
CA PRO A 14 -18.53 -60.68 1.10
C PRO A 14 -18.41 -59.78 2.34
N ARG A 15 -17.50 -60.19 3.22
CA ARG A 15 -17.14 -59.61 4.51
C ARG A 15 -16.72 -58.14 4.41
N SER A 16 -17.07 -57.38 5.44
CA SER A 16 -16.59 -56.03 5.73
C SER A 16 -15.06 -55.96 5.65
N ALA A 17 -14.55 -55.06 4.80
CA ALA A 17 -13.15 -54.68 4.82
C ALA A 17 -12.85 -53.84 6.09
N PRO A 18 -11.66 -53.97 6.70
CA PRO A 18 -11.30 -53.20 7.88
C PRO A 18 -11.15 -51.72 7.51
N GLN A 19 -11.78 -50.85 8.32
CA GLN A 19 -11.53 -49.41 8.30
C GLN A 19 -10.02 -49.17 8.48
N GLN A 20 -9.40 -48.55 7.47
CA GLN A 20 -8.07 -47.99 7.62
C GLN A 20 -8.13 -46.89 8.68
N PRO A 21 -7.17 -46.83 9.63
CA PRO A 21 -7.10 -45.72 10.56
C PRO A 21 -6.91 -44.43 9.77
N ALA A 22 -7.66 -43.38 10.14
CA ALA A 22 -7.47 -42.04 9.63
C ALA A 22 -5.97 -41.72 9.68
N GLY A 23 -5.39 -41.43 8.51
CA GLY A 23 -4.03 -40.92 8.45
C GLY A 23 -3.93 -39.66 9.30
N PRO A 24 -2.73 -39.33 9.84
CA PRO A 24 -2.56 -38.11 10.61
C PRO A 24 -3.08 -36.93 9.80
N GLU A 25 -3.89 -36.08 10.43
CA GLU A 25 -4.26 -34.79 9.86
C GLU A 25 -2.98 -34.12 9.33
N PRO A 26 -2.99 -33.57 8.11
CA PRO A 26 -1.83 -32.84 7.61
C PRO A 26 -1.55 -31.72 8.60
N ALA A 27 -0.33 -31.70 9.13
CA ALA A 27 0.13 -30.67 10.04
C ALA A 27 -0.19 -29.29 9.43
N ALA A 28 -0.87 -28.43 10.18
CA ALA A 28 -1.13 -27.06 9.78
C ALA A 28 0.20 -26.43 9.35
N TYR A 29 0.28 -26.00 8.09
CA TYR A 29 1.41 -25.25 7.60
C TYR A 29 1.51 -23.99 8.47
N GLN A 30 2.58 -23.90 9.27
CA GLN A 30 2.88 -22.66 9.98
C GLN A 30 3.54 -21.73 8.97
N PRO A 31 3.00 -20.52 8.74
CA PRO A 31 3.71 -19.50 8.00
C PRO A 31 5.12 -19.39 8.59
N GLY A 32 6.15 -19.54 7.76
CA GLY A 32 7.52 -19.39 8.24
C GLY A 32 7.63 -18.03 8.93
N GLY A 33 7.76 -18.05 10.26
CA GLY A 33 7.70 -16.84 11.07
C GLY A 33 8.66 -15.77 10.53
N CYS A 34 8.31 -14.50 10.69
CA CYS A 34 9.23 -13.41 10.37
C CYS A 34 10.54 -13.65 11.14
N PRO A 35 11.71 -13.59 10.49
CA PRO A 35 12.97 -13.62 11.21
C PRO A 35 12.98 -12.52 12.27
N ALA A 36 13.51 -12.81 13.47
CA ALA A 36 13.54 -11.82 14.54
C ALA A 36 14.33 -10.58 14.10
N ALA A 37 13.75 -9.39 14.30
CA ALA A 37 14.47 -8.14 14.06
C ALA A 37 15.70 -8.04 14.99
N PRO A 38 16.83 -7.49 14.51
CA PRO A 38 18.01 -7.34 15.35
C PRO A 38 17.72 -6.43 16.55
N GLN A 39 18.10 -6.89 17.74
CA GLN A 39 18.10 -6.05 18.94
C GLN A 39 19.14 -4.94 18.77
N GLN A 40 18.68 -3.71 18.60
CA GLN A 40 19.56 -2.53 18.58
C GLN A 40 20.23 -2.40 19.95
N SER A 41 21.50 -2.79 20.03
CA SER A 41 22.35 -2.45 21.17
C SER A 41 22.68 -0.96 21.08
N ALA A 42 22.27 -0.18 22.08
CA ALA A 42 22.60 1.24 22.17
C ALA A 42 24.13 1.45 22.01
N PRO A 43 24.59 2.48 21.27
CA PRO A 43 26.00 2.77 21.17
C PRO A 43 26.55 3.09 22.57
N GLN A 44 27.50 2.27 23.02
CA GLN A 44 28.26 2.53 24.24
C GLN A 44 29.00 3.85 24.07
N GLN A 45 28.64 4.85 24.87
CA GLN A 45 29.43 6.07 24.97
C GLN A 45 30.83 5.71 25.51
N PRO A 46 31.91 6.24 24.91
CA PRO A 46 33.24 6.07 25.48
C PRO A 46 33.30 6.82 26.82
N GLY A 47 33.56 6.07 27.90
CA GLY A 47 33.70 6.61 29.24
C GLY A 47 34.87 7.59 29.37
N PRO A 48 34.80 8.58 30.27
CA PRO A 48 35.82 9.60 30.40
C PRO A 48 37.09 9.01 31.02
N SER A 49 38.23 9.28 30.39
CA SER A 49 39.57 9.00 30.90
C SER A 49 39.84 9.76 32.19
N GLN A 50 40.29 9.05 33.23
CA GLN A 50 40.77 9.63 34.47
C GLN A 50 42.13 10.33 34.28
N ALA A 51 42.23 11.57 34.77
CA ALA A 51 43.50 12.19 35.16
C ALA A 51 43.27 13.19 36.31
N GLY A 52 44.04 13.03 37.39
CA GLY A 52 44.64 14.13 38.15
C GLY A 52 43.83 14.79 39.28
N ALA A 53 44.13 14.33 40.50
CA ALA A 53 43.97 14.94 41.84
C ALA A 53 43.78 16.47 41.98
N HIS A 54 42.97 16.90 42.96
CA HIS A 54 43.43 17.60 44.19
C HIS A 54 42.28 17.98 45.18
N SER A 55 42.42 17.54 46.44
CA SER A 55 42.08 18.14 47.75
C SER A 55 40.67 18.73 48.08
N GLY A 56 40.05 18.23 49.18
CA GLY A 56 38.73 18.63 49.75
C GLY A 56 38.70 19.96 50.56
N PRO A 57 37.88 20.14 51.65
CA PRO A 57 36.99 19.19 52.35
C PRO A 57 35.58 19.69 52.82
N ARG A 58 34.73 18.70 53.20
CA ARG A 58 33.76 18.61 54.33
C ARG A 58 32.59 19.61 54.54
N HIS A 59 31.37 19.07 54.70
CA HIS A 59 30.54 19.04 55.94
C HIS A 59 29.11 18.49 55.62
N SER A 60 28.69 17.30 56.09
CA SER A 60 27.86 16.99 57.30
C SER A 60 26.52 17.73 57.37
N ALA A 61 25.35 17.18 57.75
CA ALA A 61 24.87 15.83 58.08
C ALA A 61 23.32 15.90 58.26
N SER A 62 22.65 14.77 57.97
CA SER A 62 21.53 14.15 58.74
C SER A 62 20.25 14.91 59.15
N TYR A 63 19.12 14.25 58.84
CA TYR A 63 18.06 13.74 59.78
C TYR A 63 16.60 14.21 59.53
N GLN A 64 15.70 13.23 59.37
CA GLN A 64 14.21 13.29 59.40
C GLN A 64 13.71 12.89 60.82
N PRO A 65 12.50 13.29 61.32
CA PRO A 65 11.23 12.58 61.00
C PRO A 65 9.91 13.41 61.13
N ALA A 66 8.79 12.76 60.77
CA ALA A 66 7.37 13.20 60.55
C ALA A 66 6.55 13.56 61.82
N PRO A 67 5.27 14.06 61.78
CA PRO A 67 4.05 13.33 61.30
C PRO A 67 2.92 14.16 60.60
N HIS A 68 1.94 13.44 60.01
CA HIS A 68 0.62 13.81 59.39
C HIS A 68 -0.37 14.58 60.30
N PRO A 69 -1.58 15.12 59.88
CA PRO A 69 -2.53 14.73 58.79
C PRO A 69 -3.04 15.95 57.92
N ALA A 70 -3.89 15.91 56.88
CA ALA A 70 -5.10 15.16 56.54
C ALA A 70 -5.44 15.23 55.01
N ASP A 71 -6.21 14.24 54.55
CA ASP A 71 -6.91 14.02 53.26
C ASP A 71 -7.96 15.10 52.87
N PRO A 72 -8.68 15.07 51.71
CA PRO A 72 -8.72 14.08 50.60
C PRO A 72 -8.74 14.68 49.16
N VAL A 73 -8.36 13.90 48.13
CA VAL A 73 -9.13 13.65 46.87
C VAL A 73 -8.47 12.47 46.13
N THR A 74 -9.03 11.28 46.37
CA THR A 74 -9.18 10.13 45.44
C THR A 74 -9.79 10.61 44.11
N THR A 75 -9.41 10.20 42.89
CA THR A 75 -9.26 8.85 42.34
C THR A 75 -8.88 8.98 40.85
N ARG A 76 -7.73 8.46 40.42
CA ARG A 76 -7.51 7.70 39.14
C ARG A 76 -6.02 7.41 38.95
N ARG A 77 -5.53 6.32 39.55
CA ARG A 77 -4.22 5.76 39.16
C ARG A 77 -4.12 4.30 39.58
N MET A 78 -4.74 3.41 38.80
CA MET A 78 -4.37 1.99 38.73
C MET A 78 -4.74 1.47 37.34
N ALA A 79 -3.77 1.51 36.44
CA ALA A 79 -3.61 0.67 35.25
C ALA A 79 -2.26 1.04 34.61
N ALA A 80 -1.18 0.79 35.35
CA ALA A 80 0.17 0.73 34.81
C ALA A 80 0.74 -0.60 35.31
N ASP A 81 1.49 -1.26 34.44
CA ASP A 81 2.03 -2.63 34.54
C ASP A 81 1.08 -3.73 34.02
N ALA A 82 0.82 -3.68 32.71
CA ALA A 82 0.64 -4.90 31.93
C ALA A 82 1.98 -5.21 31.24
N ASP A 83 2.57 -6.33 31.63
CA ASP A 83 3.71 -6.97 31.00
C ASP A 83 3.49 -7.11 29.46
N PRO A 84 4.38 -6.58 28.60
CA PRO A 84 4.22 -6.64 27.15
C PRO A 84 4.34 -8.07 26.58
N ALA A 85 4.66 -9.09 27.39
CA ALA A 85 4.70 -10.49 26.99
C ALA A 85 3.41 -11.29 27.29
N ALA A 86 2.38 -10.68 27.87
CA ALA A 86 1.18 -11.41 28.31
C ALA A 86 -0.04 -11.15 27.42
N ARG A 87 -0.24 -12.02 26.41
CA ARG A 87 -1.51 -12.70 26.04
C ARG A 87 -1.41 -13.24 24.61
N SER A 88 -1.00 -14.50 24.49
CA SER A 88 -1.26 -15.35 23.32
C SER A 88 -2.57 -16.08 23.59
N GLY A 89 -3.69 -15.50 23.16
CA GLY A 89 -5.00 -16.15 23.22
C GLY A 89 -5.30 -16.92 21.93
N PRO A 90 -6.33 -17.77 21.89
CA PRO A 90 -6.77 -18.49 20.68
C PRO A 90 -7.29 -17.57 19.55
N GLY A 91 -7.17 -16.24 19.69
CA GLY A 91 -7.51 -15.22 18.70
C GLY A 91 -6.31 -14.60 17.98
N ASP A 92 -5.09 -15.09 18.26
CA ASP A 92 -3.83 -14.57 17.71
C ASP A 92 -3.28 -15.40 16.53
N ASP A 93 -4.13 -16.21 15.90
CA ASP A 93 -3.77 -16.85 14.63
C ASP A 93 -3.85 -15.79 13.51
N PRO A 94 -2.70 -15.35 12.93
CA PRO A 94 -2.70 -14.33 11.90
C PRO A 94 -3.40 -14.84 10.62
N THR A 95 -3.58 -16.15 10.47
CA THR A 95 -4.24 -16.78 9.33
C THR A 95 -5.76 -16.69 9.37
N ARG A 96 -6.34 -16.12 10.42
CA ARG A 96 -7.79 -16.05 10.64
C ARG A 96 -8.24 -14.65 11.03
N ALA A 97 -9.51 -14.33 10.81
CA ALA A 97 -10.13 -13.09 11.30
C ALA A 97 -11.59 -13.31 11.68
N ALA A 98 -12.13 -12.53 12.62
CA ALA A 98 -13.56 -12.58 12.93
C ALA A 98 -14.34 -11.66 11.98
N ASP A 99 -15.44 -12.16 11.42
CA ASP A 99 -16.44 -11.34 10.74
C ASP A 99 -17.16 -10.48 11.80
N PRO A 100 -17.08 -9.14 11.72
CA PRO A 100 -17.72 -8.26 12.70
C PRO A 100 -19.25 -8.31 12.66
N ALA A 101 -19.86 -8.73 11.55
CA ALA A 101 -21.31 -8.81 11.41
C ALA A 101 -21.89 -10.12 11.97
N THR A 102 -21.20 -11.24 11.76
CA THR A 102 -21.72 -12.57 12.12
C THR A 102 -20.98 -13.23 13.29
N GLY A 103 -19.77 -12.76 13.63
CA GLY A 103 -18.86 -13.42 14.56
C GLY A 103 -18.21 -14.69 14.00
N ALA A 104 -18.46 -15.04 12.73
CA ALA A 104 -17.86 -16.21 12.09
C ALA A 104 -16.34 -16.03 11.95
N LEU A 105 -15.59 -17.12 12.09
CA LEU A 105 -14.16 -17.13 11.87
C LEU A 105 -13.88 -17.31 10.37
N LEU A 106 -13.21 -16.33 9.79
CA LEU A 106 -12.77 -16.28 8.41
C LEU A 106 -11.35 -16.87 8.30
N GLU A 107 -11.16 -17.82 7.40
CA GLU A 107 -9.86 -18.35 7.02
C GLU A 107 -9.25 -17.42 5.96
N LEU A 108 -8.18 -16.72 6.33
CA LEU A 108 -7.46 -15.79 5.46
C LEU A 108 -6.30 -16.46 4.73
N TRP A 109 -5.77 -17.58 5.22
CA TRP A 109 -4.67 -18.27 4.55
C TRP A 109 -5.18 -19.16 3.41
N PRO A 110 -4.46 -19.26 2.27
CA PRO A 110 -4.89 -20.11 1.16
C PRO A 110 -4.96 -21.59 1.58
N ALA A 111 -5.95 -22.31 1.07
CA ALA A 111 -6.10 -23.74 1.34
C ALA A 111 -4.84 -24.54 0.92
N PRO A 112 -4.53 -25.66 1.60
CA PRO A 112 -3.42 -26.54 1.20
C PRO A 112 -3.53 -26.96 -0.27
N GLY A 113 -2.40 -26.94 -0.99
CA GLY A 113 -2.34 -27.27 -2.41
C GLY A 113 -2.74 -26.14 -3.37
N HIS A 114 -3.10 -24.96 -2.85
CA HIS A 114 -3.36 -23.79 -3.68
C HIS A 114 -2.13 -23.41 -4.54
N PRO A 115 -2.27 -23.06 -5.84
CA PRO A 115 -1.14 -22.78 -6.73
C PRO A 115 -0.15 -21.74 -6.19
N LEU A 116 -0.62 -20.71 -5.49
CA LEU A 116 0.23 -19.71 -4.84
C LEU A 116 1.25 -20.33 -3.84
N LEU A 117 0.85 -21.39 -3.13
CA LEU A 117 1.71 -22.08 -2.15
C LEU A 117 2.76 -22.99 -2.82
N THR A 118 2.62 -23.23 -4.12
CA THR A 118 3.59 -24.00 -4.92
C THR A 118 4.72 -23.13 -5.46
N LEU A 119 4.64 -21.80 -5.29
CA LEU A 119 5.76 -20.89 -5.55
C LEU A 119 6.77 -20.99 -4.39
N GLU A 120 8.05 -21.06 -4.74
CA GLU A 120 9.13 -21.23 -3.77
C GLU A 120 9.31 -19.95 -2.93
N PRO A 121 9.31 -20.05 -1.59
CA PRO A 121 9.59 -18.92 -0.73
C PRO A 121 11.07 -18.53 -0.81
N HIS A 122 11.35 -17.24 -0.94
CA HIS A 122 12.70 -16.71 -1.00
C HIS A 122 12.92 -15.62 0.05
N ILE A 123 14.19 -15.41 0.42
CA ILE A 123 14.61 -14.27 1.22
C ILE A 123 16.03 -13.84 0.82
N SER A 124 16.24 -12.55 0.61
CA SER A 124 17.54 -11.97 0.30
C SER A 124 18.52 -12.12 1.48
N PRO A 125 19.81 -12.36 1.23
CA PRO A 125 20.83 -12.34 2.28
C PRO A 125 21.03 -10.95 2.90
N TRP A 126 20.46 -9.89 2.30
CA TRP A 126 20.56 -8.51 2.79
C TRP A 126 19.37 -8.09 3.68
N HIS A 127 18.62 -9.06 4.21
CA HIS A 127 17.43 -8.83 5.04
C HIS A 127 17.68 -7.87 6.20
N ASP A 128 18.71 -8.09 7.01
CA ASP A 128 19.02 -7.23 8.17
C ASP A 128 19.41 -5.79 7.75
N GLN A 129 20.14 -5.67 6.64
CA GLN A 129 20.52 -4.38 6.08
C GLN A 129 19.30 -3.61 5.56
N LEU A 130 18.33 -4.32 4.97
CA LEU A 130 17.09 -3.72 4.49
C LEU A 130 16.20 -3.24 5.64
N GLU A 131 16.05 -4.01 6.72
CA GLU A 131 15.32 -3.57 7.92
C GLU A 131 15.97 -2.31 8.52
N THR A 132 17.30 -2.30 8.59
CA THR A 132 18.06 -1.14 9.09
C THR A 132 17.88 0.08 8.17
N ALA A 133 17.98 -0.11 6.85
CA ALA A 133 17.85 0.96 5.87
C ALA A 133 16.47 1.62 5.92
N VAL A 134 15.39 0.83 6.02
CA VAL A 134 14.03 1.35 6.15
C VAL A 134 13.90 2.29 7.35
N MET A 135 14.39 1.86 8.52
CA MET A 135 14.35 2.67 9.75
C MET A 135 15.20 3.93 9.61
N ASN A 136 16.40 3.83 9.02
CA ASN A 136 17.30 4.97 8.81
C ASN A 136 16.67 6.02 7.89
N TRP A 137 15.98 5.61 6.81
CA TRP A 137 15.26 6.53 5.94
C TRP A 137 14.14 7.26 6.69
N ALA A 138 13.35 6.53 7.47
CA ALA A 138 12.26 7.12 8.24
C ALA A 138 12.77 8.13 9.29
N ASP A 139 13.84 7.78 10.00
CA ASP A 139 14.44 8.64 11.03
C ASP A 139 15.16 9.86 10.41
N SER A 140 15.89 9.68 9.29
CA SER A 140 16.68 10.77 8.67
C SER A 140 15.85 11.89 8.06
N TYR A 141 14.60 11.59 7.70
CA TYR A 141 13.66 12.54 7.10
C TYR A 141 12.49 12.87 8.02
N ASP A 142 12.53 12.41 9.28
CA ASP A 142 11.51 12.68 10.31
C ASP A 142 10.09 12.36 9.81
N LEU A 143 9.90 11.14 9.28
CA LEU A 143 8.64 10.72 8.66
C LEU A 143 7.57 10.25 9.65
N LEU A 144 7.89 10.17 10.94
CA LEU A 144 7.11 9.45 11.93
C LEU A 144 6.72 10.37 13.09
N ASP A 145 5.42 10.53 13.32
CA ASP A 145 4.89 11.52 14.27
C ASP A 145 5.16 11.18 15.74
N SER A 146 5.63 9.96 16.05
CA SER A 146 5.79 9.50 17.44
C SER A 146 6.68 8.26 17.58
N PRO A 147 7.21 7.98 18.79
CA PRO A 147 7.86 6.71 19.09
C PRO A 147 6.96 5.50 18.80
N ALA A 148 5.66 5.60 19.05
CA ALA A 148 4.71 4.54 18.73
C ALA A 148 4.58 4.28 17.22
N ALA A 149 4.66 5.32 16.39
CA ALA A 149 4.71 5.18 14.93
C ALA A 149 6.00 4.49 14.47
N ARG A 150 7.13 4.84 15.08
CA ARG A 150 8.42 4.16 14.85
C ARG A 150 8.37 2.69 15.21
N ASP A 151 7.78 2.36 16.34
CA ASP A 151 7.60 0.97 16.74
C ASP A 151 6.64 0.22 15.80
N ARG A 152 5.60 0.88 15.27
CA ARG A 152 4.73 0.29 14.21
C ARG A 152 5.50 0.01 12.94
N LEU A 153 6.36 0.93 12.47
CA LEU A 153 7.20 0.71 11.30
C LEU A 153 8.13 -0.48 11.52
N ALA A 154 8.81 -0.55 12.67
CA ALA A 154 9.71 -1.66 12.99
C ALA A 154 8.98 -3.02 12.98
N ARG A 155 7.78 -3.11 13.57
CA ARG A 155 6.97 -4.34 13.55
C ARG A 155 6.26 -4.62 12.23
N SER A 156 6.26 -3.67 11.30
CA SER A 156 5.75 -3.91 9.95
C SER A 156 6.70 -4.78 9.12
N HIS A 157 7.97 -4.92 9.54
CA HIS A 157 8.98 -5.74 8.87
C HIS A 157 9.09 -5.42 7.37
N LEU A 158 9.11 -4.13 7.03
CA LEU A 158 9.13 -3.69 5.64
C LEU A 158 10.44 -4.10 4.94
N GLY A 159 11.56 -4.19 5.67
CA GLY A 159 12.79 -4.77 5.12
C GLY A 159 12.62 -6.24 4.72
N THR A 160 11.83 -7.00 5.48
CA THR A 160 11.45 -8.39 5.16
C THR A 160 10.61 -8.49 3.90
N LEU A 161 9.65 -7.58 3.67
CA LEU A 161 8.93 -7.52 2.39
C LEU A 161 9.90 -7.38 1.22
N ILE A 162 10.80 -6.40 1.31
CA ILE A 162 11.79 -6.14 0.25
C ILE A 162 12.70 -7.37 0.05
N ALA A 163 13.18 -7.96 1.14
CA ALA A 163 14.06 -9.13 1.07
C ALA A 163 13.38 -10.34 0.42
N ARG A 164 12.08 -10.56 0.67
CA ARG A 164 11.31 -11.66 0.07
C ARG A 164 10.95 -11.40 -1.40
N SER A 165 10.67 -10.14 -1.74
CA SER A 165 10.26 -9.75 -3.09
C SER A 165 11.42 -9.53 -4.07
N TYR A 166 12.61 -9.18 -3.58
CA TYR A 166 13.82 -8.96 -4.40
C TYR A 166 15.00 -9.84 -3.94
N PRO A 167 14.85 -11.18 -3.95
CA PRO A 167 15.82 -12.08 -3.31
C PRO A 167 17.20 -12.04 -3.96
N ALA A 168 17.27 -11.80 -5.27
CA ALA A 168 18.51 -11.72 -6.04
C ALA A 168 19.18 -10.33 -6.03
N MET A 169 18.64 -9.36 -5.30
CA MET A 169 19.14 -7.99 -5.29
C MET A 169 20.57 -7.91 -4.75
N GLY A 170 21.44 -7.17 -5.46
CA GLY A 170 22.76 -6.82 -4.94
C GLY A 170 22.69 -5.75 -3.85
N LEU A 171 23.55 -5.84 -2.82
CA LEU A 171 23.57 -4.89 -1.70
C LEU A 171 23.67 -3.42 -2.14
N HIS A 172 24.35 -3.14 -3.25
CA HIS A 172 24.51 -1.79 -3.77
C HIS A 172 23.18 -1.12 -4.21
N ARG A 173 22.10 -1.88 -4.41
CA ARG A 173 20.75 -1.35 -4.69
C ARG A 173 19.87 -1.27 -3.45
N ALA A 174 20.24 -1.95 -2.35
CA ALA A 174 19.39 -2.12 -1.18
C ALA A 174 18.97 -0.80 -0.54
N GLU A 175 19.88 0.16 -0.42
CA GLU A 175 19.59 1.48 0.17
C GLU A 175 18.53 2.26 -0.63
N ALA A 176 18.65 2.28 -1.95
CA ALA A 176 17.73 3.01 -2.83
C ALA A 176 16.35 2.33 -2.88
N VAL A 177 16.31 1.00 -2.95
CA VAL A 177 15.05 0.24 -2.91
C VAL A 177 14.37 0.36 -1.54
N ALA A 178 15.12 0.31 -0.43
CA ALA A 178 14.57 0.58 0.90
C ALA A 178 13.97 1.99 1.00
N GLY A 179 14.68 3.01 0.51
CA GLY A 179 14.16 4.38 0.47
C GLY A 179 12.88 4.51 -0.35
N TRP A 180 12.79 3.80 -1.49
CA TRP A 180 11.57 3.75 -2.29
C TRP A 180 10.38 3.18 -1.52
N PHE A 181 10.57 2.03 -0.86
CA PHE A 181 9.49 1.38 -0.10
C PHE A 181 9.07 2.21 1.12
N THR A 182 10.03 2.82 1.83
CA THR A 182 9.71 3.77 2.91
C THR A 182 8.88 4.94 2.38
N TRP A 183 9.27 5.54 1.25
CA TRP A 183 8.51 6.61 0.60
C TRP A 183 7.11 6.16 0.20
N ALA A 184 6.99 5.00 -0.46
CA ALA A 184 5.74 4.49 -1.01
C ALA A 184 4.70 4.17 0.08
N PHE A 185 5.13 3.62 1.22
CA PHE A 185 4.24 3.33 2.34
C PHE A 185 3.78 4.61 3.06
N VAL A 186 4.68 5.58 3.24
CA VAL A 186 4.36 6.83 3.94
C VAL A 186 3.48 7.74 3.08
N ILE A 187 3.73 7.83 1.77
CA ILE A 187 2.90 8.67 0.89
C ILE A 187 1.46 8.15 0.79
N ASP A 188 1.27 6.83 0.82
CA ASP A 188 -0.05 6.20 0.87
C ASP A 188 -0.80 6.64 2.14
N ASP A 189 -0.18 6.53 3.32
CA ASP A 189 -0.77 6.99 4.60
C ASP A 189 -1.07 8.51 4.62
N CYS A 190 -0.26 9.32 3.92
CA CYS A 190 -0.52 10.73 3.77
C CYS A 190 -1.78 10.98 2.94
N HIS A 191 -2.02 10.25 1.85
CA HIS A 191 -3.18 10.43 0.97
C HIS A 191 -4.42 9.66 1.43
N ASP A 192 -4.25 8.64 2.27
CA ASP A 192 -5.33 7.84 2.82
C ASP A 192 -6.09 8.57 3.94
N ARG A 193 -7.41 8.42 3.94
CA ARG A 193 -8.34 8.87 5.01
C ARG A 193 -8.14 10.32 5.50
N GLN A 194 -7.74 11.22 4.63
CA GLN A 194 -7.69 12.64 4.96
C GLN A 194 -9.08 13.29 4.89
N PRO A 195 -9.36 14.31 5.71
CA PRO A 195 -10.55 15.13 5.53
C PRO A 195 -10.61 15.73 4.12
N GLU A 196 -11.82 15.96 3.60
CA GLU A 196 -12.01 16.51 2.26
C GLU A 196 -11.25 17.84 2.07
N GLY A 197 -10.58 17.98 0.91
CA GLY A 197 -9.84 19.19 0.56
C GLY A 197 -8.50 19.37 1.28
N THR A 198 -8.10 18.44 2.14
CA THR A 198 -6.82 18.51 2.88
C THR A 198 -5.60 18.37 1.96
N ILE A 199 -5.73 17.57 0.90
CA ILE A 199 -4.67 17.32 -0.09
C ILE A 199 -5.19 17.63 -1.49
N ASP A 200 -4.43 18.43 -2.21
CA ASP A 200 -4.58 18.58 -3.66
C ASP A 200 -3.80 17.44 -4.36
N HIS A 201 -4.54 16.40 -4.74
CA HIS A 201 -3.98 15.23 -5.42
C HIS A 201 -3.34 15.59 -6.77
N ASP A 202 -3.89 16.55 -7.52
CA ASP A 202 -3.36 16.91 -8.84
C ASP A 202 -2.02 17.64 -8.70
N SER A 203 -1.94 18.59 -7.76
CA SER A 203 -0.69 19.30 -7.45
C SER A 203 0.38 18.35 -6.89
N SER A 204 0.00 17.42 -6.00
CA SER A 204 0.88 16.39 -5.47
C SER A 204 1.44 15.50 -6.58
N ALA A 205 0.56 14.98 -7.44
CA ALA A 205 0.95 14.15 -8.58
C ALA A 205 1.86 14.90 -9.55
N PHE A 206 1.53 16.15 -9.90
CA PHE A 206 2.35 16.97 -10.79
C PHE A 206 3.77 17.16 -10.26
N ARG A 207 3.92 17.50 -8.97
CA ARG A 207 5.23 17.70 -8.34
C ARG A 207 6.05 16.41 -8.30
N ILE A 208 5.42 15.29 -7.95
CA ILE A 208 6.06 13.96 -7.92
C ILE A 208 6.51 13.56 -9.32
N LEU A 209 5.65 13.67 -10.34
CA LEU A 209 6.01 13.34 -11.72
C LEU A 209 7.12 14.26 -12.26
N ARG A 210 7.16 15.52 -11.84
CA ARG A 210 8.25 16.43 -12.20
C ARG A 210 9.60 15.94 -11.66
N LEU A 211 9.64 15.37 -10.45
CA LEU A 211 10.86 14.79 -9.87
C LEU A 211 11.39 13.59 -10.64
N LEU A 212 10.53 12.85 -11.33
CA LEU A 212 10.91 11.68 -12.11
C LEU A 212 11.51 12.05 -13.48
N THR A 213 11.65 13.34 -13.79
CA THR A 213 12.26 13.79 -15.06
C THR A 213 13.78 13.89 -14.95
N PRO A 214 14.55 13.64 -16.03
CA PRO A 214 16.02 13.68 -16.01
C PRO A 214 16.62 15.03 -15.57
N ASP A 215 15.92 16.13 -15.87
CA ASP A 215 16.37 17.51 -15.60
C ASP A 215 15.70 18.12 -14.35
N ALA A 216 15.14 17.28 -13.48
CA ALA A 216 14.40 17.75 -12.33
C ALA A 216 15.31 18.49 -11.33
N THR A 217 15.14 19.80 -11.24
CA THR A 217 15.49 20.58 -10.05
C THR A 217 14.19 21.11 -9.45
N LEU A 218 13.85 20.66 -8.23
CA LEU A 218 12.88 21.40 -7.43
C LEU A 218 13.65 22.48 -6.67
N PRO A 219 13.17 23.74 -6.65
CA PRO A 219 13.67 24.72 -5.70
C PRO A 219 13.59 24.13 -4.28
N ALA A 220 14.67 24.24 -3.49
CA ALA A 220 14.70 23.71 -2.12
C ALA A 220 13.58 24.26 -1.22
N THR A 221 13.01 25.42 -1.58
CA THR A 221 11.92 26.09 -0.88
C THR A 221 10.53 25.54 -1.18
N THR A 222 10.37 24.63 -2.15
CA THR A 222 9.06 24.08 -2.55
C THR A 222 8.95 22.56 -2.40
N ALA A 223 10.05 21.87 -2.07
CA ALA A 223 10.06 20.43 -1.87
C ALA A 223 9.59 20.06 -0.46
N SER A 224 8.63 19.15 -0.36
CA SER A 224 8.25 18.49 0.89
C SER A 224 9.32 17.47 1.31
N ARG A 225 9.20 16.92 2.54
CA ARG A 225 10.14 15.89 3.03
C ARG A 225 10.07 14.62 2.17
N LEU A 226 8.87 14.22 1.73
CA LEU A 226 8.72 13.08 0.82
C LEU A 226 9.26 13.38 -0.59
N ASP A 227 9.15 14.62 -1.07
CA ASP A 227 9.80 15.02 -2.33
C ASP A 227 11.32 14.90 -2.25
N ALA A 228 11.92 15.27 -1.11
CA ALA A 228 13.36 15.17 -0.90
C ALA A 228 13.87 13.72 -0.87
N ILE A 229 13.11 12.80 -0.25
CA ILE A 229 13.39 11.36 -0.32
C ILE A 229 13.31 10.89 -1.76
N LEU A 230 12.19 11.17 -2.43
CA LEU A 230 11.96 10.71 -3.79
C LEU A 230 13.04 11.22 -4.75
N ALA A 231 13.45 12.48 -4.64
CA ALA A 231 14.52 13.04 -5.46
C ALA A 231 15.84 12.27 -5.30
N ARG A 232 16.20 11.94 -4.05
CA ARG A 232 17.42 11.17 -3.75
C ARG A 232 17.31 9.74 -4.23
N VAL A 233 16.21 9.07 -3.93
CA VAL A 233 15.94 7.68 -4.34
C VAL A 233 15.92 7.57 -5.87
N TRP A 234 15.20 8.47 -6.55
CA TRP A 234 15.12 8.51 -8.01
C TRP A 234 16.49 8.70 -8.65
N HIS A 235 17.32 9.58 -8.08
CA HIS A 235 18.67 9.78 -8.57
C HIS A 235 19.48 8.48 -8.59
N ASP A 236 19.38 7.64 -7.56
CA ASP A 236 20.12 6.37 -7.48
C ASP A 236 19.46 5.23 -8.25
N LEU A 237 18.12 5.20 -8.33
CA LEU A 237 17.38 4.18 -9.10
C LEU A 237 17.50 4.39 -10.62
N ALA A 238 17.52 5.64 -11.09
CA ALA A 238 17.40 5.96 -12.51
C ALA A 238 18.71 6.34 -13.22
N ARG A 239 19.81 6.60 -12.47
CA ARG A 239 21.08 7.14 -13.01
C ARG A 239 21.58 6.38 -14.24
N ASP A 240 21.55 5.06 -14.16
CA ASP A 240 22.10 4.15 -15.15
C ASP A 240 21.03 3.40 -15.95
N ARG A 241 19.76 3.81 -15.81
CA ARG A 241 18.63 3.19 -16.51
C ARG A 241 18.37 3.82 -17.86
N SER A 242 17.86 3.06 -18.81
CA SER A 242 17.50 3.57 -20.13
C SER A 242 16.36 4.58 -20.07
N ALA A 243 16.23 5.41 -21.11
CA ALA A 243 15.09 6.31 -21.24
C ALA A 243 13.76 5.53 -21.31
N ALA A 244 13.77 4.34 -21.92
CA ALA A 244 12.60 3.47 -22.01
C ALA A 244 12.13 3.00 -20.62
N TRP A 245 13.06 2.54 -19.78
CA TRP A 245 12.75 2.16 -18.40
C TRP A 245 12.20 3.34 -17.60
N ARG A 246 12.86 4.51 -17.65
CA ARG A 246 12.42 5.72 -16.91
C ARG A 246 11.02 6.17 -17.32
N MET A 247 10.70 6.08 -18.62
CA MET A 247 9.38 6.46 -19.13
C MET A 247 8.30 5.47 -18.70
N ARG A 248 8.58 4.17 -18.71
CA ARG A 248 7.68 3.13 -18.18
C ARG A 248 7.42 3.32 -16.69
N PHE A 249 8.47 3.50 -15.89
CA PHE A 249 8.34 3.78 -14.46
C PHE A 249 7.49 5.03 -14.19
N THR A 250 7.75 6.12 -14.92
CA THR A 250 6.97 7.37 -14.80
C THR A 250 5.50 7.16 -15.18
N LEU A 251 5.20 6.32 -16.17
CA LEU A 251 3.83 5.97 -16.55
C LEU A 251 3.13 5.19 -15.43
N HIS A 252 3.77 4.16 -14.87
CA HIS A 252 3.21 3.41 -13.73
C HIS A 252 3.02 4.30 -12.50
N MET A 253 3.94 5.22 -12.24
CA MET A 253 3.78 6.24 -11.21
C MET A 253 2.63 7.20 -11.48
N THR A 254 2.40 7.57 -12.73
CA THR A 254 1.24 8.41 -13.11
C THR A 254 -0.07 7.69 -12.76
N HIS A 255 -0.18 6.40 -13.08
CA HIS A 255 -1.37 5.61 -12.74
C HIS A 255 -1.54 5.47 -11.22
N PHE A 256 -0.46 5.20 -10.48
CA PHE A 256 -0.49 5.09 -9.02
C PHE A 256 -0.98 6.38 -8.36
N LEU A 257 -0.42 7.53 -8.76
CA LEU A 257 -0.80 8.84 -8.19
C LEU A 257 -2.22 9.25 -8.59
N ALA A 258 -2.65 8.95 -9.83
CA ALA A 258 -4.03 9.20 -10.26
C ALA A 258 -5.04 8.37 -9.46
N ALA A 259 -4.65 7.18 -9.00
CA ALA A 259 -5.51 6.31 -8.22
C ALA A 259 -5.85 6.91 -6.84
N PHE A 260 -4.94 7.65 -6.19
CA PHE A 260 -5.23 8.36 -4.94
C PHE A 260 -6.43 9.31 -5.07
N LYS A 261 -6.48 10.08 -6.17
CA LYS A 261 -7.62 10.97 -6.45
C LYS A 261 -8.90 10.19 -6.69
N TYR A 262 -8.82 9.09 -7.44
CA TYR A 262 -10.00 8.26 -7.73
C TYR A 262 -10.57 7.61 -6.46
N GLU A 263 -9.72 7.05 -5.61
CA GLU A 263 -10.14 6.49 -4.32
C GLU A 263 -10.70 7.55 -3.37
N SER A 264 -10.09 8.73 -3.33
CA SER A 264 -10.59 9.88 -2.57
C SER A 264 -12.00 10.29 -3.02
N LEU A 265 -12.26 10.36 -4.33
CA LEU A 265 -13.58 10.65 -4.89
C LEU A 265 -14.60 9.55 -4.57
N ASN A 266 -14.21 8.28 -4.67
CA ASN A 266 -15.07 7.15 -4.31
C ASN A 266 -15.49 7.21 -2.84
N ARG A 267 -14.54 7.44 -1.92
CA ARG A 267 -14.81 7.63 -0.49
C ARG A 267 -15.76 8.81 -0.26
N ARG A 268 -15.50 9.96 -0.90
CA ARG A 268 -16.34 11.17 -0.81
C ARG A 268 -17.78 10.92 -1.24
N HIS A 269 -17.99 10.16 -2.31
CA HIS A 269 -19.31 9.89 -2.85
C HIS A 269 -19.96 8.62 -2.29
N HIS A 270 -19.33 7.96 -1.31
CA HIS A 270 -19.72 6.64 -0.81
C HIS A 270 -19.98 5.65 -1.96
N HIS A 271 -19.18 5.77 -3.01
CA HIS A 271 -19.28 4.95 -4.21
C HIS A 271 -18.27 3.82 -4.13
N THR A 272 -18.76 2.58 -4.15
CA THR A 272 -17.92 1.40 -4.34
C THR A 272 -17.97 0.99 -5.81
N PRO A 273 -16.83 0.95 -6.52
CA PRO A 273 -16.79 0.45 -7.89
C PRO A 273 -17.32 -1.00 -7.97
N GLY A 274 -18.00 -1.33 -9.07
CA GLY A 274 -18.31 -2.74 -9.39
C GLY A 274 -17.03 -3.53 -9.69
N LEU A 275 -17.11 -4.86 -9.75
CA LEU A 275 -15.92 -5.71 -9.80
C LEU A 275 -14.94 -5.37 -10.94
N LEU A 276 -15.44 -5.10 -12.15
CA LEU A 276 -14.58 -4.75 -13.28
C LEU A 276 -13.82 -3.44 -13.03
N GLY A 277 -14.54 -2.40 -12.58
CA GLY A 277 -13.94 -1.11 -12.26
C GLY A 277 -12.98 -1.19 -11.08
N TYR A 278 -13.33 -1.99 -10.07
CA TYR A 278 -12.45 -2.28 -8.94
C TYR A 278 -11.15 -2.94 -9.38
N THR A 279 -11.22 -3.97 -10.23
CA THR A 279 -10.02 -4.69 -10.71
C THR A 279 -9.07 -3.75 -11.44
N GLN A 280 -9.60 -2.85 -12.28
CA GLN A 280 -8.79 -1.85 -13.00
C GLN A 280 -8.16 -0.83 -12.05
N LEU A 281 -8.96 -0.28 -11.13
CA LEU A 281 -8.48 0.67 -10.13
C LEU A 281 -7.39 0.06 -9.25
N ARG A 282 -7.63 -1.17 -8.76
CA ARG A 282 -6.81 -1.80 -7.74
C ARG A 282 -5.39 -2.11 -8.22
N ARG A 283 -5.23 -2.44 -9.51
CA ARG A 283 -3.90 -2.59 -10.12
C ARG A 283 -3.10 -1.28 -10.09
N ALA A 284 -3.78 -0.14 -10.24
CA ALA A 284 -3.14 1.16 -10.17
C ALA A 284 -2.87 1.60 -8.71
N SER A 285 -3.84 1.44 -7.80
CA SER A 285 -3.72 1.95 -6.43
C SER A 285 -2.82 1.12 -5.51
N GLY A 286 -2.62 -0.18 -5.79
CA GLY A 286 -1.83 -1.06 -4.92
C GLY A 286 -0.32 -0.82 -4.91
N GLY A 287 0.20 0.14 -5.69
CA GLY A 287 1.64 0.44 -5.77
C GLY A 287 2.52 -0.69 -6.35
N ILE A 288 1.91 -1.79 -6.80
CA ILE A 288 2.64 -2.97 -7.28
C ILE A 288 3.29 -2.74 -8.64
N THR A 289 2.68 -1.98 -9.55
CA THR A 289 3.22 -1.77 -10.90
C THR A 289 4.57 -1.06 -10.90
N PRO A 290 4.79 0.08 -10.19
CA PRO A 290 6.14 0.64 -10.06
C PRO A 290 7.06 -0.26 -9.23
N SER A 291 6.54 -1.07 -8.31
CA SER A 291 7.36 -2.04 -7.57
C SER A 291 7.92 -3.14 -8.48
N LEU A 292 7.13 -3.64 -9.44
CA LEU A 292 7.61 -4.63 -10.41
C LEU A 292 8.65 -4.03 -11.37
N ASP A 293 8.58 -2.74 -11.72
CA ASP A 293 9.63 -2.10 -12.53
C ASP A 293 11.00 -2.12 -11.84
N LEU A 294 11.02 -2.11 -10.50
CA LEU A 294 12.26 -2.19 -9.72
C LEU A 294 12.93 -3.57 -9.79
N LEU A 295 12.29 -4.61 -10.33
CA LEU A 295 12.96 -5.89 -10.58
C LEU A 295 14.13 -5.74 -11.56
N GLU A 296 14.03 -4.85 -12.56
CA GLU A 296 15.12 -4.55 -13.49
C GLU A 296 16.26 -3.76 -12.82
N VAL A 297 15.93 -2.95 -11.81
CA VAL A 297 16.93 -2.25 -10.98
C VAL A 297 17.63 -3.23 -10.05
N ALA A 298 16.86 -4.07 -9.35
CA ALA A 298 17.37 -5.04 -8.39
C ALA A 298 18.31 -6.08 -9.03
N SER A 299 18.03 -6.46 -10.28
CA SER A 299 18.83 -7.43 -11.04
C SER A 299 19.91 -6.81 -11.93
N ASP A 300 19.98 -5.47 -12.03
CA ASP A 300 20.79 -4.71 -12.99
C ASP A 300 20.57 -5.12 -14.46
N ARG A 301 19.39 -5.66 -14.78
CA ARG A 301 19.08 -6.22 -16.09
C ARG A 301 17.78 -5.63 -16.59
N GLU A 302 17.87 -4.77 -17.60
CA GLU A 302 16.69 -4.30 -18.29
C GLU A 302 16.20 -5.33 -19.31
N ILE A 303 14.89 -5.47 -19.40
CA ILE A 303 14.27 -6.24 -20.46
C ILE A 303 14.17 -5.36 -21.70
N PRO A 304 14.49 -5.87 -22.90
CA PRO A 304 14.29 -5.13 -24.13
C PRO A 304 12.87 -4.56 -24.25
N PRO A 305 12.69 -3.28 -24.61
CA PRO A 305 11.37 -2.65 -24.67
C PRO A 305 10.36 -3.43 -25.52
N LEU A 306 10.81 -4.05 -26.61
CA LEU A 306 9.93 -4.83 -27.48
C LEU A 306 9.38 -6.11 -26.82
N LEU A 307 10.11 -6.70 -25.87
CA LEU A 307 9.62 -7.84 -25.09
C LEU A 307 8.62 -7.41 -24.01
N HIS A 308 8.80 -6.21 -23.43
CA HIS A 308 7.82 -5.62 -22.53
C HIS A 308 6.44 -5.50 -23.19
N GLU A 309 6.40 -5.14 -24.48
CA GLU A 309 5.16 -5.00 -25.24
C GLU A 309 4.56 -6.32 -25.76
N SER A 310 5.19 -7.47 -25.47
CA SER A 310 4.63 -8.77 -25.85
C SER A 310 3.42 -9.14 -25.00
N ASP A 311 2.41 -9.79 -25.60
CA ASP A 311 1.21 -10.23 -24.90
C ASP A 311 1.54 -11.16 -23.72
N GLN A 312 2.56 -12.00 -23.86
CA GLN A 312 2.99 -12.92 -22.80
C GLN A 312 3.58 -12.15 -21.62
N PHE A 313 4.45 -11.17 -21.87
CA PHE A 313 5.02 -10.36 -20.80
C PHE A 313 3.94 -9.54 -20.10
N GLN A 314 3.06 -8.89 -20.86
CA GLN A 314 1.92 -8.14 -20.31
C GLN A 314 0.99 -9.05 -19.49
N THR A 315 0.77 -10.29 -19.92
CA THR A 315 0.00 -11.28 -19.16
C THR A 315 0.71 -11.59 -17.84
N MET A 316 2.01 -11.90 -17.86
CA MET A 316 2.78 -12.15 -16.64
C MET A 316 2.73 -10.97 -15.67
N PHE A 317 3.01 -9.75 -16.17
CA PHE A 317 3.02 -8.53 -15.37
C PHE A 317 1.66 -8.24 -14.73
N ASN A 318 0.58 -8.32 -15.52
CA ASN A 318 -0.77 -8.10 -15.02
C ASN A 318 -1.19 -9.16 -14.00
N ARG A 319 -0.86 -10.44 -14.23
CA ARG A 319 -1.22 -11.53 -13.30
C ARG A 319 -0.44 -11.50 -12.01
N ALA A 320 0.86 -11.22 -12.05
CA ALA A 320 1.64 -11.02 -10.84
C ALA A 320 1.11 -9.84 -10.02
N SER A 321 0.79 -8.72 -10.69
CA SER A 321 0.16 -7.56 -10.07
C SER A 321 -1.18 -7.90 -9.43
N ASP A 322 -2.07 -8.58 -10.17
CA ASP A 322 -3.40 -8.99 -9.71
C ASP A 322 -3.30 -9.91 -8.49
N VAL A 323 -2.40 -10.91 -8.50
CA VAL A 323 -2.17 -11.79 -7.36
C VAL A 323 -1.77 -11.00 -6.11
N VAL A 324 -0.79 -10.10 -6.22
CA VAL A 324 -0.29 -9.34 -5.06
C VAL A 324 -1.38 -8.45 -4.45
N VAL A 325 -2.09 -7.67 -5.25
CA VAL A 325 -3.08 -6.72 -4.73
C VAL A 325 -4.33 -7.39 -4.20
N TRP A 326 -4.76 -8.53 -4.77
CA TRP A 326 -5.92 -9.27 -4.26
C TRP A 326 -5.58 -10.11 -3.02
N VAL A 327 -4.35 -10.61 -2.90
CA VAL A 327 -3.88 -11.18 -1.63
C VAL A 327 -3.84 -10.10 -0.55
N ASN A 328 -3.38 -8.88 -0.90
CA ASN A 328 -3.42 -7.73 0.01
C ASN A 328 -4.84 -7.47 0.51
N ASP A 329 -5.85 -7.49 -0.35
CA ASP A 329 -7.26 -7.31 0.03
C ASP A 329 -7.76 -8.35 1.04
N ILE A 330 -7.31 -9.60 0.93
CA ILE A 330 -7.68 -10.65 1.90
C ILE A 330 -7.03 -10.37 3.25
N VAL A 331 -5.73 -10.11 3.28
CA VAL A 331 -5.01 -9.90 4.55
C VAL A 331 -5.35 -8.57 5.21
N SER A 332 -5.73 -7.56 4.42
CA SER A 332 -6.16 -6.25 4.89
C SER A 332 -7.61 -6.21 5.34
N LEU A 333 -8.41 -7.23 5.03
CA LEU A 333 -9.84 -7.26 5.30
C LEU A 333 -10.17 -6.95 6.76
N ARG A 334 -9.41 -7.51 7.72
CA ARG A 334 -9.61 -7.29 9.17
C ARG A 334 -9.59 -5.79 9.52
N LYS A 335 -8.55 -5.07 9.10
CA LYS A 335 -8.41 -3.64 9.41
C LYS A 335 -9.38 -2.77 8.62
N GLU A 336 -9.73 -3.17 7.40
CA GLU A 336 -10.63 -2.42 6.53
C GLU A 336 -12.06 -2.49 7.02
N LEU A 337 -12.50 -3.67 7.49
CA LEU A 337 -13.76 -3.84 8.17
C LEU A 337 -13.88 -2.97 9.43
N VAL A 338 -12.83 -2.90 10.25
CA VAL A 338 -12.79 -2.03 11.45
C VAL A 338 -12.85 -0.54 11.07
N ALA A 339 -12.21 -0.17 9.97
CA ALA A 339 -12.18 1.21 9.49
C ALA A 339 -13.44 1.63 8.70
N GLY A 340 -14.34 0.69 8.39
CA GLY A 340 -15.48 0.93 7.50
C GLY A 340 -15.10 1.21 6.04
N GLU A 341 -13.91 0.77 5.61
CA GLU A 341 -13.49 0.86 4.21
C GLU A 341 -14.25 -0.17 3.37
N THR A 342 -14.75 0.26 2.21
CA THR A 342 -15.58 -0.58 1.32
C THR A 342 -14.87 -0.91 0.01
N THR A 343 -13.73 -0.28 -0.25
CA THR A 343 -12.91 -0.43 -1.46
C THR A 343 -11.96 -1.63 -1.34
N ASN A 344 -12.53 -2.82 -1.15
CA ASN A 344 -11.81 -4.08 -0.99
C ASN A 344 -12.38 -5.15 -1.94
N GLY A 345 -11.52 -5.91 -2.63
CA GLY A 345 -11.94 -6.92 -3.61
C GLY A 345 -12.84 -8.01 -3.04
N VAL A 346 -12.62 -8.44 -1.79
CA VAL A 346 -13.48 -9.40 -1.08
C VAL A 346 -14.87 -8.81 -0.86
N LEU A 347 -14.95 -7.56 -0.39
CA LEU A 347 -16.23 -6.88 -0.13
C LEU A 347 -17.02 -6.63 -1.41
N VAL A 348 -16.33 -6.19 -2.48
CA VAL A 348 -16.92 -6.00 -3.81
C VAL A 348 -17.47 -7.33 -4.34
N LEU A 349 -16.71 -8.41 -4.20
CA LEU A 349 -17.13 -9.73 -4.67
C LEU A 349 -18.30 -10.31 -3.87
N ALA A 350 -18.27 -10.17 -2.54
CA ALA A 350 -19.36 -10.58 -1.65
C ALA A 350 -20.66 -9.89 -2.02
N ARG A 351 -20.61 -8.56 -2.24
CA ARG A 351 -21.76 -7.76 -2.65
C ARG A 351 -22.28 -8.16 -4.03
N GLU A 352 -21.40 -8.32 -5.01
CA GLU A 352 -21.79 -8.64 -6.39
C GLU A 352 -22.42 -10.04 -6.50
N ARG A 353 -21.93 -11.00 -5.71
CA ARG A 353 -22.45 -12.38 -5.69
C ARG A 353 -23.58 -12.61 -4.69
N GLY A 354 -23.80 -11.69 -3.75
CA GLY A 354 -24.73 -11.89 -2.64
C GLY A 354 -24.34 -13.03 -1.71
N CYS A 355 -23.03 -13.22 -1.48
CA CYS A 355 -22.46 -14.33 -0.71
C CYS A 355 -21.80 -13.86 0.60
N GLY A 356 -21.48 -14.80 1.50
CA GLY A 356 -20.76 -14.50 2.73
C GLY A 356 -19.29 -14.10 2.51
N LEU A 357 -18.64 -13.54 3.53
CA LEU A 357 -17.23 -13.13 3.44
C LEU A 357 -16.29 -14.31 3.18
N GLN A 358 -16.49 -15.46 3.83
CA GLN A 358 -15.66 -16.64 3.57
C GLN A 358 -15.80 -17.13 2.13
N GLU A 359 -17.04 -17.22 1.61
CA GLU A 359 -17.29 -17.62 0.22
C GLU A 359 -16.65 -16.65 -0.77
N ALA A 360 -16.60 -15.35 -0.43
CA ALA A 360 -15.91 -14.34 -1.23
C ALA A 360 -14.39 -14.51 -1.16
N ILE A 361 -13.79 -14.76 0.01
CA ILE A 361 -12.36 -15.05 0.17
C ILE A 361 -11.98 -16.27 -0.65
N ASP A 362 -12.73 -17.36 -0.54
CA ASP A 362 -12.51 -18.59 -1.31
C ASP A 362 -12.58 -18.33 -2.82
N ALA A 363 -13.53 -17.50 -3.25
CA ALA A 363 -13.67 -17.10 -4.65
C ALA A 363 -12.53 -16.20 -5.14
N VAL A 364 -11.96 -15.36 -4.27
CA VAL A 364 -10.73 -14.61 -4.58
C VAL A 364 -9.56 -15.56 -4.72
N TYR A 365 -9.37 -16.51 -3.80
CA TYR A 365 -8.30 -17.51 -3.96
C TYR A 365 -8.45 -18.36 -5.21
N GLN A 366 -9.67 -18.76 -5.60
CA GLN A 366 -9.89 -19.41 -6.89
C GLN A 366 -9.43 -18.56 -8.08
N ARG A 367 -9.55 -17.22 -8.02
CA ARG A 367 -9.00 -16.31 -9.05
C ARG A 367 -7.49 -16.26 -9.01
N VAL A 368 -6.91 -16.09 -7.81
CA VAL A 368 -5.47 -16.07 -7.59
C VAL A 368 -4.82 -17.34 -8.13
N GLY A 369 -5.40 -18.53 -7.87
CA GLY A 369 -4.92 -19.79 -8.42
C GLY A 369 -4.88 -19.80 -9.95
N ARG A 370 -5.96 -19.37 -10.60
CA ARG A 370 -6.00 -19.25 -12.08
C ARG A 370 -4.98 -18.25 -12.61
N TRP A 371 -4.79 -17.13 -11.94
CA TRP A 371 -3.80 -16.13 -12.35
C TRP A 371 -2.37 -16.63 -12.25
N VAL A 372 -2.05 -17.44 -11.23
CA VAL A 372 -0.75 -18.12 -11.13
C VAL A 372 -0.56 -19.10 -12.29
N ASP A 373 -1.60 -19.85 -12.68
CA ASP A 373 -1.51 -20.78 -13.81
C ASP A 373 -1.39 -20.04 -15.16
N GLU A 374 -2.16 -18.97 -15.38
CA GLU A 374 -2.06 -18.09 -16.56
C GLU A 374 -0.67 -17.42 -16.64
N PHE A 375 -0.11 -16.98 -15.51
CA PHE A 375 1.26 -16.47 -15.43
C PHE A 375 2.28 -17.52 -15.90
N ARG A 376 2.18 -18.75 -15.39
CA ARG A 376 3.09 -19.84 -15.74
C ARG A 376 3.03 -20.20 -17.22
N GLN A 377 1.82 -20.25 -17.76
CA GLN A 377 1.61 -20.48 -19.18
C GLN A 377 2.27 -19.37 -20.01
N ALA A 378 2.01 -18.10 -19.70
CA ALA A 378 2.60 -16.97 -20.39
C ALA A 378 4.14 -16.95 -20.28
N ARG A 379 4.70 -17.30 -19.12
CA ARG A 379 6.15 -17.46 -18.91
C ARG A 379 6.74 -18.51 -19.86
N GLU A 380 6.13 -19.68 -19.95
CA GLU A 380 6.60 -20.73 -20.86
C GLU A 380 6.48 -20.32 -22.33
N GLU A 381 5.37 -19.70 -22.72
CA GLU A 381 5.19 -19.17 -24.07
C GLU A 381 6.27 -18.13 -24.41
N LEU A 382 6.55 -17.18 -23.51
CA LEU A 382 7.58 -16.16 -23.70
C LEU A 382 8.99 -16.77 -23.76
N ARG A 383 9.26 -17.81 -22.97
CA ARG A 383 10.53 -18.54 -23.01
C ARG A 383 10.75 -19.21 -24.36
N VAL A 384 9.72 -19.84 -24.94
CA VAL A 384 9.79 -20.42 -26.28
C VAL A 384 9.98 -19.33 -27.34
N LEU A 385 9.20 -18.24 -27.27
CA LEU A 385 9.26 -17.12 -28.22
C LEU A 385 10.64 -16.45 -28.22
N SER A 386 11.16 -16.12 -27.03
CA SER A 386 12.48 -15.50 -26.85
C SER A 386 13.64 -16.41 -27.26
N GLY A 387 13.47 -17.74 -27.17
CA GLY A 387 14.42 -18.73 -27.68
C GLY A 387 14.53 -18.77 -29.20
N GLN A 388 13.45 -18.41 -29.91
CA GLN A 388 13.38 -18.41 -31.38
C GLN A 388 13.66 -17.03 -31.99
N TRP A 389 13.64 -15.97 -31.19
CA TRP A 389 13.82 -14.61 -31.67
C TRP A 389 15.26 -14.34 -32.14
N LEU A 390 15.43 -14.20 -33.45
CA LEU A 390 16.68 -13.77 -34.06
C LEU A 390 17.05 -12.34 -33.61
N GLY A 391 18.25 -12.19 -33.07
CA GLY A 391 18.76 -10.90 -32.59
C GLY A 391 18.69 -10.71 -31.07
N LEU A 392 17.97 -11.59 -30.35
CA LEU A 392 17.97 -11.55 -28.88
C LEU A 392 19.24 -12.23 -28.34
N THR A 393 19.98 -11.52 -27.49
CA THR A 393 21.19 -12.02 -26.83
C THR A 393 20.86 -13.00 -25.71
N ARG A 394 21.87 -13.77 -25.26
CA ARG A 394 21.74 -14.61 -24.06
C ARG A 394 21.46 -13.78 -22.80
N GLY A 395 22.04 -12.58 -22.72
CA GLY A 395 21.84 -11.67 -21.59
C GLY A 395 20.40 -11.18 -21.47
N GLU A 396 19.78 -10.83 -22.59
CA GLU A 396 18.38 -10.37 -22.62
C GLU A 396 17.39 -11.51 -22.32
N ARG A 397 17.63 -12.73 -22.83
CA ARG A 397 16.85 -13.91 -22.42
C ARG A 397 16.93 -14.15 -20.91
N HIS A 398 18.13 -14.02 -20.35
CA HIS A 398 18.32 -14.17 -18.92
C HIS A 398 17.63 -13.05 -18.12
N ALA A 399 17.60 -11.82 -18.63
CA ALA A 399 16.87 -10.71 -18.01
C ALA A 399 15.38 -11.02 -17.88
N VAL A 400 14.77 -11.59 -18.92
CA VAL A 400 13.35 -12.02 -18.89
C VAL A 400 13.11 -13.08 -17.82
N GLU A 401 13.95 -14.12 -17.75
CA GLU A 401 13.81 -15.17 -16.74
C GLU A 401 14.00 -14.63 -15.32
N SER A 402 15.01 -13.77 -15.10
CA SER A 402 15.23 -13.13 -13.78
C SER A 402 14.07 -12.24 -13.36
N TYR A 403 13.43 -11.54 -14.31
CA TYR A 403 12.24 -10.74 -14.03
C TYR A 403 11.04 -11.63 -13.71
N ALA A 404 10.88 -12.76 -14.41
CA ALA A 404 9.85 -13.76 -14.11
C ALA A 404 10.01 -14.35 -12.71
N ASP A 405 11.22 -14.72 -12.32
CA ASP A 405 11.54 -15.20 -10.97
C ASP A 405 11.22 -14.12 -9.92
N GLY A 406 11.52 -12.86 -10.22
CA GLY A 406 11.17 -11.72 -9.38
C GLY A 406 9.66 -11.53 -9.19
N MET A 407 8.86 -11.74 -10.24
CA MET A 407 7.40 -11.70 -10.15
C MET A 407 6.85 -12.84 -9.29
N GLU A 408 7.40 -14.05 -9.40
CA GLU A 408 7.04 -15.18 -8.52
C GLU A 408 7.41 -14.90 -7.06
N ALA A 409 8.60 -14.34 -6.84
CA ALA A 409 9.06 -13.90 -5.52
C ALA A 409 8.15 -12.82 -4.93
N TRP A 410 7.64 -11.88 -5.74
CA TRP A 410 6.64 -10.90 -5.31
C TRP A 410 5.31 -11.55 -4.89
N MET A 411 4.77 -12.44 -5.71
CA MET A 411 3.51 -13.14 -5.42
C MET A 411 3.61 -13.92 -4.10
N ARG A 412 4.69 -14.67 -3.92
CA ARG A 412 4.92 -15.50 -2.72
C ARG A 412 5.34 -14.68 -1.51
N GLY A 413 6.27 -13.76 -1.70
CA GLY A 413 6.86 -12.91 -0.66
C GLY A 413 5.83 -11.98 -0.03
N ASN A 414 4.91 -11.40 -0.83
CA ASN A 414 3.80 -10.60 -0.31
C ASN A 414 2.88 -11.41 0.61
N LEU A 415 2.54 -12.65 0.23
CA LEU A 415 1.74 -13.54 1.08
C LEU A 415 2.46 -13.80 2.41
N ASP A 416 3.70 -14.32 2.35
CA ASP A 416 4.44 -14.70 3.55
C ASP A 416 4.69 -13.50 4.48
N TRP A 417 5.07 -12.34 3.93
CA TRP A 417 5.27 -11.11 4.70
C TRP A 417 3.98 -10.65 5.39
N SER A 418 2.84 -10.69 4.68
CA SER A 418 1.57 -10.20 5.20
C SER A 418 1.14 -10.93 6.48
N PHE A 419 1.44 -12.22 6.60
CA PHE A 419 1.09 -13.02 7.77
C PHE A 419 2.11 -12.93 8.91
N CYS A 420 3.27 -12.31 8.70
CA CYS A 420 4.25 -12.07 9.76
C CYS A 420 4.47 -10.58 10.09
N SER A 421 3.78 -9.67 9.38
CA SER A 421 3.78 -8.24 9.63
C SER A 421 2.65 -7.83 10.59
N ASP A 422 2.99 -7.09 11.65
CA ASP A 422 1.98 -6.50 12.56
C ASP A 422 1.04 -5.51 11.84
N ARG A 423 1.41 -5.06 10.62
CA ARG A 423 0.59 -4.17 9.78
C ARG A 423 -0.80 -4.75 9.51
N TYR A 424 -0.95 -6.08 9.48
CA TYR A 424 -2.23 -6.75 9.22
C TYR A 424 -2.79 -7.48 10.44
N GLN A 425 -1.94 -7.86 11.39
CA GLN A 425 -2.37 -8.59 12.59
C GLN A 425 -3.13 -7.71 13.58
N ARG A 426 -2.87 -6.39 13.60
CA ARG A 426 -3.50 -5.45 14.53
C ARG A 426 -4.48 -4.51 13.84
N ALA A 427 -5.64 -4.32 14.45
CA ALA A 427 -6.69 -3.43 13.94
C ALA A 427 -6.33 -1.93 13.99
N ASP A 428 -5.39 -1.54 14.85
CA ASP A 428 -4.91 -0.16 15.07
C ASP A 428 -3.63 0.18 14.27
N GLY A 429 -3.09 -0.77 13.50
CA GLY A 429 -1.64 -0.86 13.26
C GLY A 429 -1.05 -0.26 11.98
N VAL A 430 -1.79 0.49 11.16
CA VAL A 430 -1.31 0.77 9.78
C VAL A 430 -0.66 2.12 9.60
N ARG A 431 -1.23 3.15 10.24
CA ARG A 431 -0.88 4.52 9.95
C ARG A 431 0.46 4.87 10.61
N LEU A 432 1.49 5.08 9.79
CA LEU A 432 2.82 5.52 10.18
C LEU A 432 2.82 7.01 10.51
N THR A 433 2.01 7.80 9.82
CA THR A 433 1.91 9.25 10.04
C THR A 433 0.51 9.78 9.70
N SER A 434 0.13 10.83 10.42
CA SER A 434 -1.01 11.69 10.13
C SER A 434 -0.60 13.07 9.62
N ASP A 435 0.70 13.35 9.56
CA ASP A 435 1.25 14.62 9.15
C ASP A 435 1.12 14.83 7.63
N THR A 436 0.20 15.71 7.25
CA THR A 436 0.00 16.11 5.85
C THR A 436 1.07 17.07 5.35
N ASP A 437 1.88 17.67 6.23
CA ASP A 437 2.96 18.56 5.83
C ASP A 437 4.14 17.77 5.23
N LEU A 438 4.14 16.43 5.37
CA LEU A 438 5.04 15.53 4.63
C LEU A 438 4.84 15.56 3.12
N VAL A 439 3.64 15.92 2.65
CA VAL A 439 3.29 16.04 1.22
C VAL A 439 2.98 17.47 0.80
N ARG A 440 2.94 18.43 1.73
CA ARG A 440 2.85 19.86 1.38
C ARG A 440 4.28 20.39 1.26
N GLY A 441 4.61 20.96 0.11
CA GLY A 441 5.85 21.73 0.01
C GLY A 441 5.83 22.83 1.07
N ALA A 442 6.99 23.25 1.57
CA ALA A 442 7.02 24.47 2.38
C ALA A 442 6.31 25.57 1.57
N GLY A 443 5.17 26.05 2.06
CA GLY A 443 4.45 27.13 1.40
C GLY A 443 5.38 28.33 1.24
N PRO A 444 5.09 29.30 0.36
CA PRO A 444 5.78 30.57 0.43
C PRO A 444 5.71 31.05 1.88
N ALA A 445 6.86 31.24 2.52
CA ALA A 445 6.92 31.75 3.88
C ALA A 445 5.98 32.96 3.94
N GLU A 446 5.00 32.94 4.85
CA GLU A 446 4.18 34.13 5.06
C GLU A 446 5.14 35.30 5.24
N PRO A 447 4.97 36.40 4.51
CA PRO A 447 5.81 37.56 4.72
C PRO A 447 5.66 37.95 6.18
N VAL A 448 6.74 37.76 6.94
CA VAL A 448 6.86 38.25 8.30
C VAL A 448 6.50 39.73 8.22
N ARG A 449 5.31 40.08 8.72
CA ARG A 449 4.91 41.47 8.82
C ARG A 449 6.01 42.16 9.63
N PRO A 450 6.71 43.17 9.09
CA PRO A 450 7.67 43.90 9.90
C PRO A 450 6.91 44.43 11.12
N ALA A 451 7.42 44.11 12.31
CA ALA A 451 6.93 44.70 13.54
C ALA A 451 6.94 46.21 13.33
N GLY A 452 5.75 46.81 13.30
CA GLY A 452 5.62 48.26 13.21
C GLY A 452 6.43 48.90 14.34
N PRO A 453 7.13 50.02 14.10
CA PRO A 453 7.95 50.64 15.12
C PRO A 453 7.07 51.01 16.30
N GLY A 454 7.44 50.51 17.48
CA GLY A 454 6.80 50.86 18.75
C GLY A 454 6.85 52.37 18.95
N GLY A 455 5.67 53.00 18.88
CA GLY A 455 5.44 54.38 19.26
C GLY A 455 4.79 54.42 20.63
N ASP A 456 5.63 54.60 21.63
CA ASP A 456 5.31 54.89 23.02
C ASP A 456 4.64 56.27 23.13
N HIS A 457 3.34 56.35 23.46
CA HIS A 457 2.71 57.57 23.93
C HIS A 457 1.67 57.27 25.03
N GLY A 458 2.01 57.69 26.24
CA GLY A 458 1.20 57.58 27.44
C GLY A 458 0.04 58.58 27.54
N HIS A 459 -0.86 58.23 28.46
CA HIS A 459 -1.77 59.04 29.27
C HIS A 459 -2.52 60.22 28.65
N ALA A 460 -3.85 60.12 28.64
CA ALA A 460 -4.72 61.11 29.29
C ALA A 460 -6.11 60.54 29.61
N GLN A 461 -6.56 60.83 30.83
CA GLN A 461 -7.87 60.56 31.40
C GLN A 461 -8.98 61.33 30.67
N SER A 462 -10.22 60.83 30.65
CA SER A 462 -11.38 61.61 31.14
C SER A 462 -12.65 60.77 31.23
N HIS A 463 -13.42 61.15 32.25
CA HIS A 463 -14.72 60.65 32.66
C HIS A 463 -15.84 60.85 31.63
N GLY A 464 -16.93 60.11 31.81
CA GLY A 464 -18.27 60.65 31.52
C GLY A 464 -19.32 59.62 31.16
N HIS A 465 -20.29 59.45 32.08
CA HIS A 465 -21.74 59.30 31.90
C HIS A 465 -22.27 59.02 30.47
N GLY A 466 -23.25 58.16 30.21
CA GLY A 466 -24.38 57.68 31.01
C GLY A 466 -25.50 57.28 30.03
N HIS A 467 -26.46 56.49 30.52
CA HIS A 467 -27.84 56.27 30.05
C HIS A 467 -28.24 56.65 28.60
N ALA A 468 -28.85 55.71 27.87
CA ALA A 468 -30.32 55.62 27.76
C ALA A 468 -30.80 54.86 26.50
N GLN A 469 -31.97 54.25 26.72
CA GLN A 469 -32.89 53.51 25.86
C GLN A 469 -33.37 54.20 24.57
N GLY A 470 -33.96 53.38 23.68
CA GLY A 470 -35.01 53.74 22.72
C GLY A 470 -34.50 53.81 21.27
N GLY A 471 -35.16 53.29 20.23
CA GLY A 471 -36.47 52.67 20.07
C GLY A 471 -36.70 52.38 18.57
N HIS A 472 -37.58 51.43 18.30
CA HIS A 472 -38.37 51.13 17.08
C HIS A 472 -37.94 51.51 15.65
N GLY A 473 -38.07 50.52 14.76
CA GLY A 473 -38.35 50.70 13.34
C GLY A 473 -38.90 49.41 12.71
N HIS A 474 -40.18 49.42 12.34
CA HIS A 474 -40.96 48.32 11.74
C HIS A 474 -40.55 47.95 10.30
N GLY A 475 -40.90 46.73 9.86
CA GLY A 475 -40.96 46.34 8.45
C GLY A 475 -41.46 44.91 8.23
N HIS A 476 -42.78 44.75 8.06
CA HIS A 476 -43.51 43.50 7.80
C HIS A 476 -43.24 42.86 6.43
N GLY A 477 -43.51 41.54 6.31
CA GLY A 477 -43.87 40.94 5.02
C GLY A 477 -43.80 39.41 4.93
N GLN A 478 -44.76 38.71 5.56
CA GLN A 478 -45.03 37.27 5.35
C GLN A 478 -45.47 36.96 3.91
N LYS A 479 -45.27 35.71 3.44
CA LYS A 479 -46.39 34.77 3.16
C LYS A 479 -45.92 33.33 2.85
N HIS A 480 -46.66 32.40 3.46
CA HIS A 480 -46.60 30.94 3.37
C HIS A 480 -47.24 30.37 2.10
N GLY A 481 -46.98 29.10 1.82
CA GLY A 481 -47.88 28.26 1.01
C GLY A 481 -47.37 26.82 0.81
N HIS A 482 -47.91 25.88 1.59
CA HIS A 482 -47.76 24.42 1.48
C HIS A 482 -48.43 23.81 0.23
N GLY A 483 -48.06 22.57 -0.13
CA GLY A 483 -48.97 21.68 -0.87
C GLY A 483 -48.34 20.44 -1.51
N SER A 484 -48.66 19.27 -0.97
CA SER A 484 -48.31 17.88 -1.37
C SER A 484 -48.97 17.37 -2.66
N GLY A 485 -48.41 16.32 -3.27
CA GLY A 485 -49.18 15.42 -4.16
C GLY A 485 -48.36 14.31 -4.85
N ARG A 486 -48.73 13.04 -4.60
CA ARG A 486 -48.23 11.81 -5.26
C ARG A 486 -48.87 11.62 -6.65
N GLY A 487 -48.22 10.83 -7.53
CA GLY A 487 -48.85 10.23 -8.71
C GLY A 487 -47.96 9.22 -9.44
N HIS A 488 -48.43 7.97 -9.53
CA HIS A 488 -47.89 6.88 -10.35
C HIS A 488 -48.23 7.06 -11.85
N GLY A 489 -47.46 6.43 -12.75
CA GLY A 489 -47.86 6.24 -14.14
C GLY A 489 -46.82 5.52 -15.01
N THR A 490 -47.14 4.29 -15.39
CA THR A 490 -46.44 3.34 -16.28
C THR A 490 -46.56 3.70 -17.78
N GLY A 491 -45.66 3.19 -18.63
CA GLY A 491 -45.93 3.09 -20.08
C GLY A 491 -44.74 2.63 -20.94
N GLN A 492 -44.85 1.43 -21.51
CA GLN A 492 -43.93 0.77 -22.45
C GLN A 492 -43.92 1.42 -23.84
N GLY A 493 -42.86 1.16 -24.62
CA GLY A 493 -42.85 1.36 -26.08
C GLY A 493 -41.61 0.78 -26.78
N HIS A 494 -41.79 -0.33 -27.50
CA HIS A 494 -40.93 -0.93 -28.55
C HIS A 494 -40.52 0.12 -29.62
N GLY A 495 -39.54 -0.01 -30.50
CA GLY A 495 -38.73 -1.10 -31.05
C GLY A 495 -38.27 -0.69 -32.48
N HIS A 496 -37.27 -1.40 -33.02
CA HIS A 496 -36.86 -1.55 -34.42
C HIS A 496 -35.91 -0.56 -35.15
N HIS A 497 -34.77 -1.15 -35.56
CA HIS A 497 -34.11 -1.20 -36.88
C HIS A 497 -34.11 0.00 -37.84
N HIS A 498 -32.91 0.37 -38.29
CA HIS A 498 -32.36 0.40 -39.67
C HIS A 498 -30.95 1.03 -39.51
N GLY A 499 -29.81 0.54 -40.01
CA GLY A 499 -29.54 -0.17 -41.25
C GLY A 499 -29.39 0.83 -42.40
N HIS A 500 -28.23 1.48 -42.57
CA HIS A 500 -27.75 1.96 -43.87
C HIS A 500 -26.26 2.34 -43.84
N ASP A 501 -25.52 1.70 -44.75
CA ASP A 501 -24.22 2.09 -45.28
C ASP A 501 -24.23 3.52 -45.82
N HIS A 502 -23.14 4.26 -45.58
CA HIS A 502 -22.68 5.25 -46.55
C HIS A 502 -21.16 5.33 -46.56
N ASP A 503 -20.64 4.88 -47.70
CA ASP A 503 -19.31 5.04 -48.26
C ASP A 503 -19.02 6.53 -48.53
N HIS A 504 -17.96 7.08 -47.93
CA HIS A 504 -17.37 8.35 -48.35
C HIS A 504 -15.85 8.31 -48.13
N GLY A 505 -15.14 8.16 -49.24
CA GLY A 505 -13.71 8.37 -49.32
C GLY A 505 -13.33 9.82 -49.02
N TYR A 506 -12.26 9.97 -48.24
CA TYR A 506 -11.44 11.18 -48.24
C TYR A 506 -9.96 10.79 -48.25
N ASP A 507 -9.36 11.10 -49.39
CA ASP A 507 -7.94 11.15 -49.67
C ASP A 507 -7.33 12.38 -48.96
N ARG A 508 -6.22 12.21 -48.24
CA ARG A 508 -5.24 13.27 -47.89
C ARG A 508 -4.01 12.72 -47.16
N GLY A 509 -2.92 12.58 -47.92
CA GLY A 509 -1.61 13.17 -47.62
C GLY A 509 -0.79 12.60 -46.47
N TRP A 510 -0.01 11.56 -46.75
CA TRP A 510 1.12 11.13 -45.93
C TRP A 510 2.31 12.09 -46.08
N TYR A 511 2.90 12.46 -44.94
CA TYR A 511 4.09 13.29 -44.82
C TYR A 511 5.32 12.37 -44.80
N GLU A 512 6.12 12.35 -45.87
CA GLU A 512 7.44 11.70 -45.88
C GLU A 512 8.48 12.60 -45.20
N PRO A 513 9.33 12.09 -44.28
CA PRO A 513 10.47 12.84 -43.77
C PRO A 513 11.69 12.72 -44.71
N ALA A 514 12.32 13.86 -45.00
CA ALA A 514 13.52 14.00 -45.82
C ALA A 514 14.76 13.27 -45.24
N PRO A 515 15.69 12.79 -46.09
CA PRO A 515 16.88 12.07 -45.64
C PRO A 515 17.94 13.00 -45.02
N ARG A 516 18.45 12.64 -43.84
CA ARG A 516 19.59 13.30 -43.19
C ARG A 516 20.90 12.93 -43.87
N SER A 517 21.67 13.94 -44.25
CA SER A 517 22.99 13.85 -44.83
C SER A 517 24.05 13.37 -43.82
N ARG A 518 24.97 12.56 -44.33
CA ARG A 518 26.24 12.14 -43.69
C ARG A 518 27.06 13.36 -43.26
N VAL A 519 27.64 13.28 -42.06
CA VAL A 519 28.86 14.03 -41.71
C VAL A 519 29.98 13.01 -41.61
N GLU A 520 30.95 13.13 -42.51
CA GLU A 520 32.19 12.37 -42.51
C GLU A 520 33.18 12.95 -41.50
N ALA A 521 34.04 12.06 -41.00
CA ALA A 521 35.16 12.33 -40.13
C ALA A 521 36.26 13.15 -40.84
N SER A 522 36.92 14.01 -40.06
CA SER A 522 38.31 14.44 -40.24
C SER A 522 38.87 14.82 -38.88
#